data_AF-A0A6A0IEJ9-F1
#
_entry.id   AF-A0A6A0IEJ9-F1
#
_cell.length_a   1.000
_cell.length_b   1.000
_cell.length_c   1.000
_cell.angle_alpha   90.00
_cell.angle_beta   90.00
_cell.angle_gamma   90.00
#
_symmetry.space_group_name_H-M   'P 1'
#
loop_
_entity.id
_entity.type
_entity.pdbx_description
1 polymer ?
#
loop_
_entity_poly.entity_id
_entity_poly.type
_entity_poly.pdbx_seq_one_letter_code
_entity_poly.pdbx_strand_id
1 'polypeptide(L)'
;MRHIRPVLVSLALLLPAVAAAQVAPLNLPDASPSASVTQTVGLTEVSVHYARPAVKGREVWGKLVPYGEVWRAGANENTVVSFSSPAKAGGKTLPAGAYGLHVIPGPDEWTVILSNQAKAWGSYGYDPKEDAVRFAVKPEEAPFVERLQFTLDDPTDSTVTVALRWEKRRVAFPLELDTKTVVVASLREQLRGVPQFFWQGWNQAAAWCLKNDTNLDEAMEWADRSVRIQANFTNLRTKAALLEKKGDARGAAELREKAMAKATEAEVNQYGYQLLADEKTAEAIQVFQKNVKDHPDSWNVHDSLGEAQAISGDKKAAKASYEKALSMVQDDAQKKRIRAELDKLK
;
A
#
# COMPACT_ATOMS: atom_id res chain seq x y z
N MET A 1 -23.91 -72.78 46.78
CA MET A 1 -25.38 -72.96 46.78
C MET A 1 -26.03 -71.60 46.54
N ARG A 2 -26.98 -71.55 45.60
CA ARG A 2 -27.66 -70.33 45.14
C ARG A 2 -28.53 -69.74 46.26
N HIS A 3 -28.42 -68.43 46.51
CA HIS A 3 -29.43 -67.68 47.24
C HIS A 3 -29.98 -66.56 46.36
N ILE A 4 -31.26 -66.68 46.05
CA ILE A 4 -32.11 -65.71 45.37
C ILE A 4 -32.41 -64.59 46.37
N ARG A 5 -32.33 -63.33 45.95
CA ARG A 5 -32.90 -62.18 46.69
C ARG A 5 -33.82 -61.37 45.77
N PRO A 6 -34.96 -60.88 46.30
CA PRO A 6 -36.07 -60.39 45.49
C PRO A 6 -35.87 -58.93 45.07
N VAL A 7 -36.40 -58.59 43.91
CA VAL A 7 -36.43 -57.25 43.33
C VAL A 7 -37.56 -56.44 43.98
N LEU A 8 -37.23 -55.34 44.63
CA LEU A 8 -38.16 -54.30 45.08
C LEU A 8 -38.16 -53.18 44.04
N VAL A 9 -39.29 -52.99 43.36
CA VAL A 9 -39.50 -51.88 42.41
C VAL A 9 -39.98 -50.67 43.21
N SER A 10 -39.11 -49.67 43.38
CA SER A 10 -39.47 -48.37 43.96
C SER A 10 -39.98 -47.44 42.86
N LEU A 11 -41.25 -47.05 42.95
CA LEU A 11 -41.90 -46.07 42.07
C LEU A 11 -41.48 -44.65 42.50
N ALA A 12 -40.56 -44.04 41.77
CA ALA A 12 -40.15 -42.65 42.01
C ALA A 12 -41.18 -41.68 41.38
N LEU A 13 -41.87 -40.90 42.21
CA LEU A 13 -42.66 -39.75 41.76
C LEU A 13 -41.71 -38.66 41.22
N LEU A 14 -41.75 -38.42 39.91
CA LEU A 14 -41.15 -37.23 39.31
C LEU A 14 -42.04 -36.00 39.59
N LEU A 15 -41.52 -35.06 40.38
CA LEU A 15 -42.03 -33.68 40.43
C LEU A 15 -41.53 -32.93 39.19
N PRO A 16 -42.40 -32.22 38.45
CA PRO A 16 -41.95 -31.39 37.32
C PRO A 16 -41.17 -30.18 37.84
N ALA A 17 -39.89 -30.09 37.45
CA ALA A 17 -39.09 -28.90 37.63
C ALA A 17 -39.68 -27.77 36.76
N VAL A 18 -40.17 -26.72 37.41
CA VAL A 18 -40.58 -25.50 36.71
C VAL A 18 -39.32 -24.85 36.15
N ALA A 19 -39.07 -25.03 34.87
CA ALA A 19 -38.03 -24.30 34.16
C ALA A 19 -38.42 -22.82 34.13
N ALA A 20 -37.73 -21.99 34.92
CA ALA A 20 -37.80 -20.55 34.74
C ALA A 20 -37.29 -20.23 33.34
N ALA A 21 -38.20 -19.92 32.41
CA ALA A 21 -37.83 -19.43 31.10
C ALA A 21 -37.02 -18.13 31.29
N GLN A 22 -35.74 -18.17 30.94
CA GLN A 22 -34.94 -16.95 30.84
C GLN A 22 -35.54 -16.13 29.70
N VAL A 23 -36.18 -15.00 30.03
CA VAL A 23 -36.64 -14.04 29.04
C VAL A 23 -35.41 -13.52 28.30
N ALA A 24 -35.30 -13.85 27.02
CA ALA A 24 -34.24 -13.28 26.18
C ALA A 24 -34.42 -11.75 26.16
N PRO A 25 -33.36 -10.97 26.45
CA PRO A 25 -33.46 -9.52 26.43
C PRO A 25 -33.87 -9.04 25.02
N LEU A 26 -34.71 -8.00 24.98
CA LEU A 26 -35.14 -7.38 23.74
C LEU A 26 -33.93 -6.75 23.02
N ASN A 27 -33.83 -6.97 21.71
CA ASN A 27 -32.83 -6.32 20.87
C ASN A 27 -33.27 -4.88 20.56
N LEU A 28 -32.74 -3.90 21.28
CA LEU A 28 -33.08 -2.48 21.18
C LEU A 28 -31.91 -1.68 20.55
N PRO A 29 -32.17 -0.55 19.86
CA PRO A 29 -31.10 0.27 19.31
C PRO A 29 -30.15 0.81 20.38
N ASP A 30 -28.84 0.66 20.17
CA ASP A 30 -27.82 1.20 21.07
C ASP A 30 -27.82 2.73 21.07
N ALA A 31 -27.65 3.32 22.25
CA ALA A 31 -27.48 4.77 22.38
C ALA A 31 -26.23 5.28 21.65
N SER A 32 -25.19 4.42 21.58
CA SER A 32 -23.94 4.65 20.85
C SER A 32 -23.73 3.52 19.85
N PRO A 33 -24.26 3.66 18.62
CA PRO A 33 -24.13 2.62 17.60
C PRO A 33 -22.66 2.32 17.28
N SER A 34 -22.36 1.07 16.97
CA SER A 34 -21.06 0.66 16.45
C SER A 34 -20.82 1.20 15.04
N ALA A 35 -19.55 1.45 14.71
CA ALA A 35 -19.08 1.80 13.39
C ALA A 35 -17.64 1.36 13.17
N SER A 36 -17.23 1.32 11.90
CA SER A 36 -15.86 1.07 11.52
C SER A 36 -15.44 1.89 10.31
N VAL A 37 -14.15 2.17 10.22
CA VAL A 37 -13.49 2.68 9.01
C VAL A 37 -12.32 1.77 8.68
N THR A 38 -12.15 1.46 7.40
CA THR A 38 -11.05 0.61 6.89
C THR A 38 -10.46 1.27 5.65
N GLN A 39 -9.13 1.24 5.53
CA GLN A 39 -8.38 1.71 4.37
C GLN A 39 -7.20 0.78 4.12
N THR A 40 -6.96 0.41 2.85
CA THR A 40 -5.67 -0.19 2.45
C THR A 40 -4.66 0.92 2.15
N VAL A 41 -3.49 0.84 2.76
CA VAL A 41 -2.38 1.78 2.63
C VAL A 41 -1.15 0.99 2.20
N GLY A 42 -0.69 1.20 0.97
CA GLY A 42 0.22 0.27 0.32
C GLY A 42 -0.40 -1.12 0.18
N LEU A 43 0.12 -2.11 0.92
CA LEU A 43 -0.46 -3.46 1.04
C LEU A 43 -1.00 -3.78 2.44
N THR A 44 -1.04 -2.78 3.34
CA THR A 44 -1.49 -2.96 4.72
C THR A 44 -2.93 -2.48 4.85
N GLU A 45 -3.80 -3.32 5.40
CA GLU A 45 -5.14 -2.91 5.79
C GLU A 45 -5.06 -2.28 7.18
N VAL A 46 -5.59 -1.07 7.33
CA VAL A 46 -5.73 -0.35 8.60
C VAL A 46 -7.22 -0.17 8.89
N SER A 47 -7.65 -0.51 10.09
CA SER A 47 -9.05 -0.38 10.51
C SER A 47 -9.18 0.23 11.90
N VAL A 48 -10.27 0.96 12.09
CA VAL A 48 -10.71 1.42 13.41
C VAL A 48 -12.15 0.97 13.63
N HIS A 49 -12.39 0.18 14.68
CA HIS A 49 -13.72 -0.23 15.12
C HIS A 49 -14.06 0.46 16.45
N TYR A 50 -15.23 1.09 16.53
CA TYR A 50 -15.56 1.99 17.64
C TYR A 50 -17.08 2.17 17.78
N ALA A 51 -17.53 2.53 18.98
CA ALA A 51 -18.90 2.97 19.22
C ALA A 51 -18.99 4.51 19.26
N ARG A 52 -20.11 5.06 18.75
CA ARG A 52 -20.25 6.49 18.40
C ARG A 52 -21.18 7.26 19.35
N PRO A 53 -20.71 7.69 20.55
CA PRO A 53 -21.52 8.53 21.43
C PRO A 53 -21.87 9.86 20.77
N ALA A 54 -23.06 10.38 21.11
CA ALA A 54 -23.56 11.68 20.64
C ALA A 54 -23.32 12.78 21.70
N VAL A 55 -23.12 14.04 21.29
CA VAL A 55 -22.98 15.17 22.22
C VAL A 55 -24.27 15.37 23.02
N LYS A 56 -25.43 15.42 22.33
CA LYS A 56 -26.77 15.64 22.93
C LYS A 56 -26.83 16.89 23.83
N GLY A 57 -26.19 17.98 23.42
CA GLY A 57 -26.15 19.23 24.19
C GLY A 57 -25.36 19.16 25.50
N ARG A 58 -24.65 18.05 25.77
CA ARG A 58 -23.78 17.91 26.94
C ARG A 58 -22.42 18.52 26.67
N GLU A 59 -21.82 19.07 27.72
CA GLU A 59 -20.42 19.49 27.68
C GLU A 59 -19.54 18.23 27.72
N VAL A 60 -18.79 18.02 26.64
CA VAL A 60 -18.03 16.78 26.44
C VAL A 60 -16.74 16.81 27.27
N TRP A 61 -15.89 17.78 27.03
CA TRP A 61 -14.52 17.80 27.54
C TRP A 61 -14.43 18.41 28.93
N GLY A 62 -13.75 17.73 29.86
CA GLY A 62 -13.66 18.13 31.27
C GLY A 62 -14.89 17.79 32.10
N LYS A 63 -15.98 17.31 31.49
CA LYS A 63 -17.19 16.81 32.18
C LYS A 63 -17.53 15.38 31.78
N LEU A 64 -18.21 15.18 30.65
CA LEU A 64 -18.60 13.83 30.20
C LEU A 64 -17.37 12.93 29.99
N VAL A 65 -16.31 13.50 29.45
CA VAL A 65 -14.97 12.91 29.36
C VAL A 65 -14.05 13.78 30.23
N PRO A 66 -13.75 13.35 31.46
CA PRO A 66 -12.88 14.09 32.37
C PRO A 66 -11.46 14.23 31.81
N TYR A 67 -10.80 15.34 32.11
CA TYR A 67 -9.38 15.49 31.82
C TYR A 67 -8.52 14.74 32.83
N GLY A 68 -7.36 14.26 32.39
CA GLY A 68 -6.41 13.51 33.22
C GLY A 68 -6.79 12.05 33.45
N GLU A 69 -7.99 11.64 33.03
CA GLU A 69 -8.50 10.27 33.18
C GLU A 69 -8.38 9.47 31.89
N VAL A 70 -8.10 8.17 32.01
CA VAL A 70 -8.05 7.27 30.85
C VAL A 70 -9.45 7.05 30.27
N TRP A 71 -9.57 7.17 28.94
CA TRP A 71 -10.81 6.98 28.21
C TRP A 71 -10.59 6.19 26.94
N ARG A 72 -11.46 5.21 26.65
CA ARG A 72 -11.42 4.32 25.48
C ARG A 72 -11.68 4.97 24.12
N ALA A 73 -11.69 6.30 24.07
CA ALA A 73 -11.95 7.06 22.84
C ALA A 73 -13.28 6.68 22.14
N GLY A 74 -14.30 6.26 22.90
CA GLY A 74 -15.55 5.71 22.39
C GLY A 74 -16.57 5.42 23.50
N ALA A 75 -17.59 4.62 23.18
CA ALA A 75 -18.59 4.12 24.13
C ALA A 75 -18.62 2.58 24.16
N ASN A 76 -19.26 1.99 25.18
CA ASN A 76 -19.34 0.53 25.39
C ASN A 76 -17.95 -0.15 25.45
N GLU A 77 -17.63 -1.03 24.51
CA GLU A 77 -16.32 -1.68 24.32
C GLU A 77 -15.21 -0.66 24.03
N ASN A 78 -13.95 -1.07 24.20
CA ASN A 78 -12.85 -0.22 23.81
C ASN A 78 -12.77 -0.04 22.29
N THR A 79 -12.38 1.16 21.86
CA THR A 79 -12.07 1.40 20.45
C THR A 79 -10.87 0.52 20.07
N VAL A 80 -10.91 -0.10 18.91
CA VAL A 80 -9.85 -0.99 18.43
C VAL A 80 -9.25 -0.42 17.16
N VAL A 81 -7.93 -0.25 17.14
CA VAL A 81 -7.14 0.06 15.95
C VAL A 81 -6.40 -1.20 15.54
N SER A 82 -6.56 -1.64 14.30
CA SER A 82 -5.89 -2.83 13.78
C SER A 82 -5.15 -2.56 12.48
N PHE A 83 -4.06 -3.29 12.27
CA PHE A 83 -3.28 -3.24 11.05
C PHE A 83 -2.74 -4.62 10.67
N SER A 84 -2.81 -4.97 9.38
CA SER A 84 -2.47 -6.32 8.87
C SER A 84 -0.97 -6.58 8.70
N SER A 85 -0.13 -5.55 8.86
CA SER A 85 1.33 -5.60 8.79
C SER A 85 1.94 -4.68 9.85
N PRO A 86 3.19 -4.89 10.31
CA PRO A 86 3.80 -4.03 11.32
C PRO A 86 3.71 -2.54 10.97
N ALA A 87 3.36 -1.72 11.97
CA ALA A 87 3.15 -0.28 11.82
C ALA A 87 3.88 0.47 12.94
N LYS A 88 4.30 1.69 12.66
CA LYS A 88 4.94 2.56 13.64
C LYS A 88 3.99 3.68 14.05
N ALA A 89 3.81 3.81 15.37
CA ALA A 89 2.98 4.81 16.01
C ALA A 89 3.79 5.44 17.15
N GLY A 90 3.74 6.77 17.30
CA GLY A 90 4.45 7.45 18.39
C GLY A 90 5.96 7.15 18.46
N GLY A 91 6.60 6.92 17.31
CA GLY A 91 8.02 6.57 17.25
C GLY A 91 8.36 5.09 17.47
N LYS A 92 7.40 4.24 17.88
CA LYS A 92 7.63 2.82 18.17
C LYS A 92 6.99 1.91 17.12
N THR A 93 7.75 0.92 16.63
CA THR A 93 7.22 -0.13 15.75
C THR A 93 6.42 -1.16 16.55
N LEU A 94 5.23 -1.46 16.07
CA LEU A 94 4.28 -2.41 16.63
C LEU A 94 4.07 -3.58 15.66
N PRO A 95 4.03 -4.84 16.13
CA PRO A 95 3.66 -6.00 15.32
C PRO A 95 2.25 -5.87 14.72
N ALA A 96 2.00 -6.52 13.58
CA ALA A 96 0.65 -6.64 13.03
C ALA A 96 -0.33 -7.20 14.08
N GLY A 97 -1.53 -6.65 14.16
CA GLY A 97 -2.50 -7.04 15.16
C GLY A 97 -3.58 -6.00 15.42
N ALA A 98 -4.35 -6.24 16.48
CA ALA A 98 -5.39 -5.34 16.97
C ALA A 98 -4.99 -4.81 18.34
N TYR A 99 -5.15 -3.51 18.53
CA TYR A 99 -4.76 -2.78 19.73
C TYR A 99 -5.94 -1.99 20.27
N GLY A 100 -6.13 -2.03 21.60
CA GLY A 100 -7.11 -1.19 22.28
C GLY A 100 -6.64 0.26 22.30
N LEU A 101 -7.41 1.17 21.73
CA LEU A 101 -7.15 2.60 21.76
C LEU A 101 -7.70 3.20 23.05
N HIS A 102 -6.81 3.82 23.80
CA HIS A 102 -7.14 4.69 24.91
C HIS A 102 -6.50 6.06 24.70
N VAL A 103 -7.10 7.07 25.30
CA VAL A 103 -6.56 8.42 25.38
C VAL A 103 -6.64 8.92 26.82
N ILE A 104 -5.72 9.81 27.20
CA ILE A 104 -5.83 10.62 28.40
C ILE A 104 -6.00 12.07 27.93
N PRO A 105 -7.23 12.60 27.94
CA PRO A 105 -7.50 13.95 27.47
C PRO A 105 -6.94 15.00 28.42
N GLY A 106 -6.39 16.06 27.85
CA GLY A 106 -6.02 17.29 28.55
C GLY A 106 -6.48 18.53 27.77
N PRO A 107 -6.30 19.74 28.34
CA PRO A 107 -6.69 20.97 27.66
C PRO A 107 -5.83 21.26 26.42
N ASP A 108 -4.50 21.07 26.52
CA ASP A 108 -3.53 21.44 25.49
C ASP A 108 -2.73 20.26 24.93
N GLU A 109 -2.73 19.13 25.63
CA GLU A 109 -2.01 17.91 25.26
C GLU A 109 -2.85 16.70 25.64
N TRP A 110 -2.90 15.72 24.75
CA TRP A 110 -3.53 14.43 24.98
C TRP A 110 -2.48 13.34 24.91
N THR A 111 -2.62 12.32 25.74
CA THR A 111 -1.84 11.09 25.59
C THR A 111 -2.65 10.10 24.75
N VAL A 112 -2.07 9.57 23.68
CA VAL A 112 -2.61 8.43 22.92
C VAL A 112 -1.92 7.16 23.39
N ILE A 113 -2.70 6.11 23.57
CA ILE A 113 -2.25 4.80 24.06
C ILE A 113 -2.82 3.72 23.15
N LEU A 114 -1.95 2.86 22.64
CA LEU A 114 -2.35 1.59 22.02
C LEU A 114 -1.97 0.47 22.99
N SER A 115 -2.97 -0.21 23.54
CA SER A 115 -2.82 -1.33 24.48
C SER A 115 -2.88 -2.67 23.75
N ASN A 116 -2.13 -3.66 24.24
CA ASN A 116 -2.23 -5.06 23.78
C ASN A 116 -3.58 -5.70 24.16
N GLN A 117 -4.38 -5.07 25.02
CA GLN A 117 -5.74 -5.51 25.36
C GLN A 117 -6.79 -4.85 24.45
N ALA A 118 -7.25 -5.59 23.44
CA ALA A 118 -8.20 -5.11 22.42
C ALA A 118 -9.66 -5.57 22.63
N LYS A 119 -9.97 -6.28 23.73
CA LYS A 119 -11.31 -6.86 23.97
C LYS A 119 -11.94 -6.43 25.29
N ALA A 120 -11.48 -5.32 25.87
CA ALA A 120 -11.98 -4.83 27.15
C ALA A 120 -13.28 -4.05 26.99
N TRP A 121 -14.17 -4.17 27.98
CA TRP A 121 -15.31 -3.27 28.09
C TRP A 121 -14.90 -1.98 28.81
N GLY A 122 -15.15 -0.82 28.20
CA GLY A 122 -14.83 0.45 28.86
C GLY A 122 -13.32 0.74 28.94
N SER A 123 -12.93 1.43 30.01
CA SER A 123 -11.52 1.61 30.43
C SER A 123 -11.30 1.13 31.87
N TYR A 124 -12.25 0.40 32.44
CA TYR A 124 -12.24 -0.01 33.86
C TYR A 124 -11.15 -1.05 34.16
N GLY A 125 -10.86 -1.92 33.20
CA GLY A 125 -9.79 -2.92 33.29
C GLY A 125 -8.48 -2.48 32.65
N TYR A 126 -8.29 -1.17 32.42
CA TYR A 126 -7.06 -0.66 31.81
C TYR A 126 -5.86 -0.87 32.74
N ASP A 127 -4.81 -1.55 32.25
CA ASP A 127 -3.52 -1.70 32.93
C ASP A 127 -2.40 -1.05 32.08
N PRO A 128 -1.70 -0.01 32.58
CA PRO A 128 -0.56 0.59 31.89
C PRO A 128 0.56 -0.39 31.50
N LYS A 129 0.66 -1.56 32.15
CA LYS A 129 1.63 -2.60 31.78
C LYS A 129 1.32 -3.24 30.43
N GLU A 130 0.09 -3.12 29.96
CA GLU A 130 -0.34 -3.63 28.65
C GLU A 130 -0.13 -2.61 27.52
N ASP A 131 0.33 -1.39 27.82
CA ASP A 131 0.62 -0.36 26.81
C ASP A 131 1.68 -0.84 25.81
N ALA A 132 1.27 -1.05 24.57
CA ALA A 132 2.19 -1.33 23.47
C ALA A 132 2.96 -0.06 23.08
N VAL A 133 2.28 1.08 23.02
CA VAL A 133 2.90 2.40 22.91
C VAL A 133 2.04 3.47 23.57
N ARG A 134 2.71 4.50 24.10
CA ARG A 134 2.12 5.70 24.69
C ARG A 134 2.88 6.92 24.19
N PHE A 135 2.17 7.93 23.70
CA PHE A 135 2.79 9.15 23.18
C PHE A 135 1.85 10.35 23.26
N ALA A 136 2.43 11.54 23.32
CA ALA A 136 1.69 12.80 23.36
C ALA A 136 1.27 13.24 21.95
N VAL A 137 0.08 13.85 21.85
CA VAL A 137 -0.43 14.52 20.66
C VAL A 137 -1.12 15.82 21.07
N LYS A 138 -1.16 16.79 20.15
CA LYS A 138 -1.85 18.05 20.38
C LYS A 138 -3.30 17.95 19.88
N PRO A 139 -4.32 18.21 20.72
CA PRO A 139 -5.68 18.36 20.24
C PRO A 139 -5.84 19.65 19.43
N GLU A 140 -6.69 19.59 18.43
CA GLU A 140 -6.99 20.69 17.52
C GLU A 140 -8.46 21.10 17.66
N GLU A 141 -8.76 22.37 17.40
CA GLU A 141 -10.14 22.79 17.16
C GLU A 141 -10.62 22.26 15.80
N ALA A 142 -11.89 21.87 15.74
CA ALA A 142 -12.52 21.35 14.54
C ALA A 142 -13.99 21.80 14.43
N PRO A 143 -14.59 21.73 13.23
CA PRO A 143 -16.02 21.88 13.07
C PRO A 143 -16.82 20.94 13.98
N PHE A 144 -18.00 21.37 14.40
CA PHE A 144 -18.84 20.58 15.31
C PHE A 144 -19.28 19.25 14.69
N VAL A 145 -19.02 18.15 15.39
CA VAL A 145 -19.45 16.79 15.05
C VAL A 145 -20.31 16.22 16.16
N GLU A 146 -21.60 15.99 15.88
CA GLU A 146 -22.56 15.50 16.87
C GLU A 146 -22.24 14.09 17.38
N ARG A 147 -21.84 13.17 16.49
CA ARG A 147 -21.49 11.79 16.86
C ARG A 147 -20.04 11.50 16.57
N LEU A 148 -19.32 11.05 17.60
CA LEU A 148 -17.90 10.70 17.52
C LEU A 148 -17.62 9.89 16.26
N GLN A 149 -16.57 10.28 15.54
CA GLN A 149 -16.16 9.68 14.28
C GLN A 149 -14.65 9.46 14.28
N PHE A 150 -14.23 8.31 13.75
CA PHE A 150 -12.86 8.11 13.30
C PHE A 150 -12.79 8.18 11.78
N THR A 151 -11.68 8.70 11.28
CA THR A 151 -11.32 8.65 9.85
C THR A 151 -9.86 8.26 9.69
N LEU A 152 -9.53 7.86 8.47
CA LEU A 152 -8.18 7.58 8.00
C LEU A 152 -7.85 8.64 6.94
N ASP A 153 -7.20 9.71 7.36
CA ASP A 153 -6.93 10.90 6.55
C ASP A 153 -5.60 10.78 5.80
N ASP A 154 -5.50 11.50 4.67
CA ASP A 154 -4.29 11.74 3.89
C ASP A 154 -3.42 10.48 3.63
N PRO A 155 -3.99 9.39 3.09
CA PRO A 155 -3.22 8.18 2.85
C PRO A 155 -2.16 8.41 1.75
N THR A 156 -0.96 7.93 2.01
CA THR A 156 0.11 7.74 1.01
C THR A 156 0.36 6.25 0.79
N ASP A 157 1.41 5.88 0.08
CA ASP A 157 1.81 4.48 -0.04
C ASP A 157 2.35 3.90 1.28
N SER A 158 2.74 4.74 2.26
CA SER A 158 3.41 4.30 3.50
C SER A 158 2.97 5.03 4.76
N THR A 159 1.97 5.91 4.69
CA THR A 159 1.47 6.65 5.87
C THR A 159 -0.03 6.84 5.79
N VAL A 160 -0.68 6.91 6.95
CA VAL A 160 -2.08 7.34 7.08
C VAL A 160 -2.27 8.02 8.43
N THR A 161 -3.16 8.99 8.51
CA THR A 161 -3.46 9.69 9.78
C THR A 161 -4.75 9.14 10.37
N VAL A 162 -4.68 8.55 11.57
CA VAL A 162 -5.87 8.15 12.34
C VAL A 162 -6.38 9.36 13.09
N ALA A 163 -7.63 9.77 12.85
CA ALA A 163 -8.18 10.99 13.42
C ALA A 163 -9.54 10.77 14.10
N LEU A 164 -9.62 11.09 15.38
CA LEU A 164 -10.86 11.22 16.15
C LEU A 164 -11.43 12.62 15.93
N ARG A 165 -12.74 12.71 15.63
CA ARG A 165 -13.50 13.96 15.59
C ARG A 165 -14.78 13.82 16.42
N TRP A 166 -14.97 14.70 17.39
CA TRP A 166 -16.18 14.76 18.19
C TRP A 166 -16.35 16.12 18.85
N GLU A 167 -17.59 16.62 18.90
CA GLU A 167 -17.87 18.00 19.29
C GLU A 167 -16.99 18.93 18.42
N LYS A 168 -16.24 19.87 18.97
CA LYS A 168 -15.38 20.80 18.26
C LYS A 168 -13.91 20.43 18.40
N ARG A 169 -13.61 19.14 18.67
CA ARG A 169 -12.24 18.64 18.84
C ARG A 169 -11.87 17.62 17.79
N ARG A 170 -10.66 17.78 17.27
CA ARG A 170 -9.96 16.78 16.47
C ARG A 170 -8.69 16.36 17.19
N VAL A 171 -8.45 15.06 17.24
CA VAL A 171 -7.19 14.50 17.78
C VAL A 171 -6.71 13.45 16.81
N ALA A 172 -5.48 13.59 16.35
CA ALA A 172 -4.95 12.75 15.29
C ALA A 172 -3.52 12.29 15.59
N PHE A 173 -3.16 11.14 15.04
CA PHE A 173 -1.80 10.62 15.06
C PHE A 173 -1.47 9.90 13.75
N PRO A 174 -0.22 10.01 13.28
CA PRO A 174 0.22 9.27 12.10
C PRO A 174 0.46 7.79 12.44
N LEU A 175 0.09 6.93 11.50
CA LEU A 175 0.59 5.57 11.38
C LEU A 175 1.54 5.52 10.18
N GLU A 176 2.78 5.16 10.45
CA GLU A 176 3.81 4.89 9.44
C GLU A 176 3.87 3.39 9.16
N LEU A 177 3.95 3.01 7.89
CA LEU A 177 3.97 1.63 7.44
C LEU A 177 5.25 1.35 6.67
N ASP A 178 5.88 0.20 6.95
CA ASP A 178 7.02 -0.26 6.16
C ASP A 178 6.53 -1.01 4.92
N THR A 179 5.88 -0.27 4.03
CA THR A 179 5.32 -0.82 2.77
C THR A 179 6.39 -1.51 1.96
N LYS A 180 7.65 -1.05 2.00
CA LYS A 180 8.73 -1.67 1.25
C LYS A 180 9.01 -3.09 1.75
N THR A 181 9.12 -3.28 3.07
CA THR A 181 9.30 -4.60 3.66
C THR A 181 8.08 -5.51 3.39
N VAL A 182 6.86 -4.98 3.49
CA VAL A 182 5.64 -5.75 3.21
C VAL A 182 5.58 -6.22 1.75
N VAL A 183 5.89 -5.34 0.80
CA VAL A 183 5.92 -5.71 -0.63
C VAL A 183 7.00 -6.75 -0.90
N VAL A 184 8.22 -6.59 -0.35
CA VAL A 184 9.28 -7.59 -0.51
C VAL A 184 8.86 -8.96 0.03
N ALA A 185 8.24 -9.02 1.21
CA ALA A 185 7.70 -10.26 1.76
C ALA A 185 6.63 -10.87 0.84
N SER A 186 5.72 -10.04 0.33
CA SER A 186 4.69 -10.47 -0.63
C SER A 186 5.29 -11.03 -1.92
N LEU A 187 6.32 -10.37 -2.48
CA LEU A 187 7.03 -10.82 -3.66
C LEU A 187 7.66 -12.20 -3.43
N ARG A 188 8.31 -12.42 -2.28
CA ARG A 188 8.89 -13.74 -1.92
C ARG A 188 7.83 -14.84 -1.93
N GLU A 189 6.67 -14.59 -1.34
CA GLU A 189 5.58 -15.57 -1.33
C GLU A 189 4.98 -15.79 -2.73
N GLN A 190 4.75 -14.73 -3.51
CA GLN A 190 4.25 -14.84 -4.88
C GLN A 190 5.20 -15.63 -5.79
N LEU A 191 6.51 -15.47 -5.59
CA LEU A 191 7.57 -16.18 -6.32
C LEU A 191 7.71 -17.66 -5.91
N ARG A 192 6.93 -18.14 -4.93
CA ARG A 192 6.74 -19.58 -4.66
C ARG A 192 5.59 -20.20 -5.45
N GLY A 193 4.77 -19.37 -6.10
CA GLY A 193 3.61 -19.79 -6.90
C GLY A 193 3.92 -19.95 -8.39
N VAL A 194 2.89 -19.81 -9.24
CA VAL A 194 3.02 -19.85 -10.71
C VAL A 194 4.10 -18.92 -11.28
N PRO A 195 4.31 -17.68 -10.77
CA PRO A 195 5.36 -16.79 -11.25
C PRO A 195 6.77 -17.39 -11.20
N GLN A 196 7.02 -18.40 -10.35
CA GLN A 196 8.33 -19.02 -10.21
C GLN A 196 8.87 -19.67 -11.49
N PHE A 197 7.97 -20.12 -12.37
CA PHE A 197 8.32 -20.84 -13.61
C PHE A 197 8.66 -19.90 -14.77
N PHE A 198 8.39 -18.60 -14.63
CA PHE A 198 8.49 -17.63 -15.71
C PHE A 198 9.48 -16.53 -15.34
N TRP A 199 10.30 -16.10 -16.30
CA TRP A 199 11.30 -15.05 -16.06
C TRP A 199 10.66 -13.72 -15.63
N GLN A 200 9.41 -13.46 -16.05
CA GLN A 200 8.67 -12.23 -15.80
C GLN A 200 8.49 -11.96 -14.31
N GLY A 201 8.08 -12.96 -13.52
CA GLY A 201 7.85 -12.77 -12.09
C GLY A 201 9.12 -12.35 -11.36
N TRP A 202 10.22 -13.05 -11.63
CA TRP A 202 11.54 -12.73 -11.07
C TRP A 202 12.04 -11.35 -11.49
N ASN A 203 11.85 -10.98 -12.76
CA ASN A 203 12.23 -9.66 -13.25
C ASN A 203 11.39 -8.54 -12.63
N GLN A 204 10.08 -8.73 -12.52
CA GLN A 204 9.18 -7.75 -11.91
C GLN A 204 9.55 -7.51 -10.45
N ALA A 205 9.85 -8.55 -9.68
CA ALA A 205 10.29 -8.42 -8.29
C ALA A 205 11.62 -7.66 -8.17
N ALA A 206 12.61 -8.01 -9.01
CA ALA A 206 13.90 -7.32 -9.07
C ALA A 206 13.76 -5.84 -9.47
N ALA A 207 12.97 -5.56 -10.51
CA ALA A 207 12.72 -4.21 -11.00
C ALA A 207 11.96 -3.35 -9.99
N TRP A 208 11.01 -3.93 -9.25
CA TRP A 208 10.31 -3.23 -8.18
C TRP A 208 11.28 -2.82 -7.06
N CYS A 209 12.16 -3.72 -6.64
CA CYS A 209 13.20 -3.44 -5.62
C CYS A 209 14.18 -2.36 -6.09
N LEU A 210 14.63 -2.44 -7.35
CA LEU A 210 15.48 -1.43 -7.98
C LEU A 210 14.82 -0.05 -7.98
N LYS A 211 13.55 0.04 -8.39
CA LYS A 211 12.79 1.31 -8.45
C LYS A 211 12.61 1.94 -7.07
N ASN A 212 12.38 1.10 -6.04
CA ASN A 212 12.11 1.54 -4.68
C ASN A 212 13.36 1.62 -3.79
N ASP A 213 14.54 1.38 -4.36
CA ASP A 213 15.84 1.42 -3.68
C ASP A 213 15.84 0.59 -2.38
N THR A 214 15.39 -0.66 -2.49
CA THR A 214 15.25 -1.57 -1.34
C THR A 214 15.66 -2.98 -1.72
N ASN A 215 16.16 -3.75 -0.74
CA ASN A 215 16.43 -5.18 -0.88
C ASN A 215 17.28 -5.54 -2.11
N LEU A 216 18.27 -4.68 -2.44
CA LEU A 216 19.00 -4.73 -3.71
C LEU A 216 19.84 -6.00 -3.89
N ASP A 217 20.28 -6.62 -2.80
CA ASP A 217 21.05 -7.88 -2.86
C ASP A 217 20.19 -9.05 -3.35
N GLU A 218 19.02 -9.28 -2.75
CA GLU A 218 18.09 -10.31 -3.21
C GLU A 218 17.47 -9.94 -4.57
N ALA A 219 17.27 -8.65 -4.85
CA ALA A 219 16.86 -8.19 -6.18
C ALA A 219 17.86 -8.63 -7.27
N MET A 220 19.16 -8.62 -6.97
CA MET A 220 20.19 -9.16 -7.87
C MET A 220 20.01 -10.67 -8.08
N GLU A 221 19.75 -11.43 -7.03
CA GLU A 221 19.50 -12.87 -7.12
C GLU A 221 18.24 -13.20 -7.95
N TRP A 222 17.19 -12.40 -7.80
CA TRP A 222 15.98 -12.50 -8.62
C TRP A 222 16.25 -12.13 -10.08
N ALA A 223 17.02 -11.07 -10.34
CA ALA A 223 17.44 -10.72 -11.69
C ALA A 223 18.28 -11.85 -12.34
N ASP A 224 19.20 -12.44 -11.58
CA ASP A 224 19.99 -13.60 -12.01
C ASP A 224 19.11 -14.78 -12.36
N ARG A 225 18.11 -15.09 -11.52
CA ARG A 225 17.17 -16.17 -11.78
C ARG A 225 16.34 -15.90 -13.03
N SER A 226 15.86 -14.67 -13.23
CA SER A 226 15.15 -14.27 -14.45
C SER A 226 15.98 -14.51 -15.70
N VAL A 227 17.24 -14.05 -15.71
CA VAL A 227 18.18 -14.21 -16.82
C VAL A 227 18.49 -15.69 -17.09
N ARG A 228 18.64 -16.51 -16.03
CA ARG A 228 18.87 -17.97 -16.16
C ARG A 228 17.68 -18.70 -16.81
N ILE A 229 16.44 -18.28 -16.54
CA ILE A 229 15.26 -18.88 -17.16
C ILE A 229 15.23 -18.55 -18.65
N GLN A 230 15.33 -17.25 -18.99
CA GLN A 230 15.35 -16.81 -20.37
C GLN A 230 15.95 -15.40 -20.46
N ALA A 231 17.22 -15.30 -20.85
CA ALA A 231 17.88 -14.02 -21.06
C ALA A 231 17.23 -13.24 -22.21
N ASN A 232 16.78 -12.02 -21.92
CA ASN A 232 16.13 -11.12 -22.87
C ASN A 232 16.54 -9.65 -22.62
N PHE A 233 16.09 -8.75 -23.49
CA PHE A 233 16.40 -7.33 -23.38
C PHE A 233 16.02 -6.73 -22.01
N THR A 234 14.81 -7.03 -21.53
CA THR A 234 14.26 -6.45 -20.31
C THR A 234 15.05 -6.88 -19.07
N ASN A 235 15.25 -8.19 -18.85
CA ASN A 235 15.89 -8.66 -17.63
C ASN A 235 17.40 -8.39 -17.56
N LEU A 236 18.07 -8.35 -18.71
CA LEU A 236 19.47 -7.93 -18.77
C LEU A 236 19.63 -6.45 -18.40
N ARG A 237 18.69 -5.59 -18.82
CA ARG A 237 18.68 -4.17 -18.41
C ARG A 237 18.40 -3.97 -16.94
N THR A 238 17.42 -4.68 -16.38
CA THR A 238 17.15 -4.66 -14.93
C THR A 238 18.39 -5.07 -14.13
N LYS A 239 19.05 -6.17 -14.53
CA LYS A 239 20.30 -6.61 -13.89
C LYS A 239 21.43 -5.58 -14.06
N ALA A 240 21.58 -4.98 -15.23
CA ALA A 240 22.58 -3.94 -15.46
C ALA A 240 22.39 -2.72 -14.53
N ALA A 241 21.15 -2.25 -14.38
CA ALA A 241 20.83 -1.14 -13.48
C ALA A 241 21.08 -1.49 -12.00
N LEU A 242 20.82 -2.74 -11.59
CA LEU A 242 21.20 -3.22 -10.26
C LEU A 242 22.73 -3.26 -10.06
N LEU A 243 23.51 -3.67 -11.07
CA LEU A 243 24.98 -3.63 -10.99
C LEU A 243 25.51 -2.20 -10.83
N GLU A 244 24.94 -1.26 -11.59
CA GLU A 244 25.30 0.16 -11.47
C GLU A 244 25.01 0.72 -10.08
N LYS A 245 23.83 0.42 -9.51
CA LYS A 245 23.49 0.75 -8.12
C LYS A 245 24.46 0.17 -7.10
N LYS A 246 25.07 -0.98 -7.40
CA LYS A 246 26.08 -1.65 -6.57
C LYS A 246 27.52 -1.21 -6.90
N GLY A 247 27.70 -0.22 -7.77
CA GLY A 247 29.01 0.35 -8.12
C GLY A 247 29.77 -0.40 -9.22
N ASP A 248 29.19 -1.42 -9.85
CA ASP A 248 29.81 -2.16 -10.95
C ASP A 248 29.39 -1.58 -12.32
N ALA A 249 29.96 -0.41 -12.64
CA ALA A 249 29.68 0.28 -13.90
C ALA A 249 30.14 -0.52 -15.14
N ARG A 250 31.24 -1.28 -15.01
CA ARG A 250 31.77 -2.09 -16.11
C ARG A 250 30.83 -3.25 -16.42
N GLY A 251 30.44 -4.03 -15.41
CA GLY A 251 29.49 -5.13 -15.58
C GLY A 251 28.13 -4.65 -16.07
N ALA A 252 27.67 -3.49 -15.59
CA ALA A 252 26.45 -2.85 -16.09
C ALA A 252 26.54 -2.54 -17.60
N ALA A 253 27.65 -1.95 -18.07
CA ALA A 253 27.85 -1.64 -19.48
C ALA A 253 27.86 -2.92 -20.34
N GLU A 254 28.59 -3.96 -19.92
CA GLU A 254 28.63 -5.24 -20.63
C GLU A 254 27.24 -5.91 -20.74
N LEU A 255 26.41 -5.79 -19.70
CA LEU A 255 25.03 -6.29 -19.73
C LEU A 255 24.11 -5.44 -20.61
N ARG A 256 24.28 -4.12 -20.65
CA ARG A 256 23.51 -3.22 -21.53
C ARG A 256 23.76 -3.56 -22.99
N GLU A 257 25.01 -3.78 -23.39
CA GLU A 257 25.35 -4.21 -24.75
C GLU A 257 24.70 -5.55 -25.09
N LYS A 258 24.78 -6.54 -24.20
CA LYS A 258 24.11 -7.85 -24.36
C LYS A 258 22.59 -7.72 -24.45
N ALA A 259 21.99 -6.79 -23.72
CA ALA A 259 20.58 -6.52 -23.79
C ALA A 259 20.21 -5.95 -25.17
N MET A 260 20.92 -4.90 -25.62
CA MET A 260 20.68 -4.26 -26.91
C MET A 260 20.84 -5.22 -28.08
N ALA A 261 21.76 -6.19 -28.00
CA ALA A 261 21.93 -7.23 -29.01
C ALA A 261 20.75 -8.24 -29.08
N LYS A 262 19.87 -8.26 -28.08
CA LYS A 262 18.67 -9.12 -28.02
C LYS A 262 17.36 -8.35 -28.21
N ALA A 263 17.42 -7.03 -28.29
CA ALA A 263 16.24 -6.19 -28.33
C ALA A 263 15.52 -6.32 -29.68
N THR A 264 14.21 -6.37 -29.64
CA THR A 264 13.35 -6.18 -30.82
C THR A 264 13.18 -4.71 -31.15
N GLU A 265 12.79 -4.39 -32.39
CA GLU A 265 12.44 -3.02 -32.81
C GLU A 265 11.50 -2.33 -31.80
N ALA A 266 10.44 -3.04 -31.39
CA ALA A 266 9.44 -2.53 -30.46
C ALA A 266 10.00 -2.27 -29.05
N GLU A 267 10.86 -3.15 -28.54
CA GLU A 267 11.50 -2.99 -27.25
C GLU A 267 12.49 -1.81 -27.22
N VAL A 268 13.28 -1.64 -28.29
CA VAL A 268 14.17 -0.48 -28.45
C VAL A 268 13.33 0.80 -28.53
N ASN A 269 12.22 0.77 -29.26
CA ASN A 269 11.34 1.92 -29.39
C ASN A 269 10.73 2.32 -28.03
N GLN A 270 10.17 1.35 -27.30
CA GLN A 270 9.62 1.57 -25.97
C GLN A 270 10.67 2.09 -24.99
N TYR A 271 11.92 1.61 -25.10
CA TYR A 271 13.01 2.13 -24.28
C TYR A 271 13.33 3.60 -24.60
N GLY A 272 13.40 3.96 -25.89
CA GLY A 272 13.61 5.35 -26.29
C GLY A 272 12.54 6.28 -25.70
N TYR A 273 11.28 5.87 -25.72
CA TYR A 273 10.20 6.65 -25.10
C TYR A 273 10.27 6.72 -23.58
N GLN A 274 10.69 5.65 -22.90
CA GLN A 274 10.95 5.71 -21.47
C GLN A 274 12.03 6.74 -21.14
N LEU A 275 13.10 6.80 -21.93
CA LEU A 275 14.16 7.80 -21.75
C LEU A 275 13.65 9.23 -21.98
N LEU A 276 12.74 9.44 -22.94
CA LEU A 276 12.10 10.74 -23.13
C LEU A 276 11.24 11.14 -21.92
N ALA A 277 10.47 10.20 -21.36
CA ALA A 277 9.68 10.45 -20.15
C ALA A 277 10.55 10.75 -18.93
N ASP A 278 11.75 10.17 -18.86
CA ASP A 278 12.76 10.43 -17.84
C ASP A 278 13.59 11.70 -18.13
N GLU A 279 13.21 12.52 -19.12
CA GLU A 279 13.89 13.75 -19.57
C GLU A 279 15.32 13.52 -20.10
N LYS A 280 15.67 12.28 -20.45
CA LYS A 280 16.97 11.87 -21.00
C LYS A 280 16.99 11.91 -22.52
N THR A 281 16.62 13.05 -23.10
CA THR A 281 16.42 13.21 -24.55
C THR A 281 17.65 12.83 -25.38
N ALA A 282 18.86 13.16 -24.92
CA ALA A 282 20.08 12.82 -25.64
C ALA A 282 20.31 11.29 -25.71
N GLU A 283 20.07 10.56 -24.62
CA GLU A 283 20.15 9.10 -24.59
C GLU A 283 19.05 8.47 -25.46
N ALA A 284 17.82 9.02 -25.40
CA ALA A 284 16.71 8.57 -26.23
C ALA A 284 17.03 8.66 -27.72
N ILE A 285 17.61 9.79 -28.17
CA ILE A 285 18.05 9.98 -29.56
C ILE A 285 19.06 8.90 -29.96
N GLN A 286 20.05 8.56 -29.13
CA GLN A 286 21.02 7.50 -29.43
C GLN A 286 20.33 6.13 -29.58
N VAL A 287 19.37 5.82 -28.71
CA VAL A 287 18.58 4.58 -28.78
C VAL A 287 17.75 4.52 -30.06
N PHE A 288 17.05 5.60 -30.43
CA PHE A 288 16.27 5.66 -31.67
C PHE A 288 17.15 5.63 -32.92
N GLN A 289 18.31 6.29 -32.92
CA GLN A 289 19.29 6.20 -34.01
C GLN A 289 19.76 4.76 -34.23
N LYS A 290 20.01 4.02 -33.15
CA LYS A 290 20.32 2.59 -33.25
C LYS A 290 19.13 1.81 -33.82
N ASN A 291 17.91 2.10 -33.38
CA ASN A 291 16.71 1.43 -33.90
C ASN A 291 16.55 1.65 -35.42
N VAL A 292 16.78 2.88 -35.88
CA VAL A 292 16.81 3.23 -37.31
C VAL A 292 17.91 2.47 -38.05
N LYS A 293 19.11 2.35 -37.45
CA LYS A 293 20.21 1.61 -38.06
C LYS A 293 19.90 0.12 -38.23
N ASP A 294 19.23 -0.48 -37.26
CA ASP A 294 18.89 -1.90 -37.28
C ASP A 294 17.63 -2.20 -38.12
N HIS A 295 16.72 -1.23 -38.23
CA HIS A 295 15.43 -1.35 -38.91
C HIS A 295 15.17 -0.20 -39.90
N PRO A 296 16.05 0.03 -40.90
CA PRO A 296 16.01 1.23 -41.73
C PRO A 296 14.76 1.36 -42.61
N ASP A 297 14.03 0.27 -42.82
CA ASP A 297 12.82 0.22 -43.66
C ASP A 297 11.52 0.36 -42.85
N SER A 298 11.60 0.47 -41.52
CA SER A 298 10.43 0.71 -40.66
C SER A 298 10.15 2.21 -40.57
N TRP A 299 8.97 2.65 -41.02
CA TRP A 299 8.58 4.05 -40.90
C TRP A 299 8.50 4.51 -39.44
N ASN A 300 8.14 3.59 -38.53
CA ASN A 300 7.92 3.85 -37.12
C ASN A 300 9.21 4.27 -36.41
N VAL A 301 10.35 3.64 -36.72
CA VAL A 301 11.63 4.01 -36.08
C VAL A 301 12.13 5.39 -36.51
N HIS A 302 11.89 5.78 -37.77
CA HIS A 302 12.21 7.14 -38.24
C HIS A 302 11.29 8.19 -37.62
N ASP A 303 10.01 7.86 -37.44
CA ASP A 303 9.04 8.73 -36.78
C ASP A 303 9.43 8.99 -35.32
N SER A 304 9.72 7.93 -34.56
CA SER A 304 10.14 8.07 -33.16
C SER A 304 11.48 8.81 -33.00
N LEU A 305 12.43 8.64 -33.93
CA LEU A 305 13.64 9.46 -33.96
C LEU A 305 13.33 10.94 -34.23
N GLY A 306 12.43 11.21 -35.19
CA GLY A 306 12.00 12.57 -35.52
C GLY A 306 11.36 13.29 -34.33
N GLU A 307 10.55 12.58 -33.55
CA GLU A 307 9.93 13.10 -32.33
C GLU A 307 10.96 13.46 -31.27
N ALA A 308 11.91 12.56 -30.97
CA ALA A 308 12.98 12.83 -30.02
C ALA A 308 13.85 14.03 -30.45
N GLN A 309 14.14 14.16 -31.75
CA GLN A 309 14.87 15.29 -32.31
C GLN A 309 14.07 16.59 -32.21
N ALA A 310 12.77 16.57 -32.46
CA ALA A 310 11.90 17.73 -32.31
C ALA A 310 11.88 18.22 -30.86
N ILE A 311 11.76 17.29 -29.89
CA ILE A 311 11.83 17.58 -28.45
C ILE A 311 13.18 18.22 -28.07
N SER A 312 14.29 17.74 -28.67
CA SER A 312 15.62 18.33 -28.43
C SER A 312 15.82 19.72 -29.06
N GLY A 313 14.89 20.18 -29.91
CA GLY A 313 14.99 21.43 -30.65
C GLY A 313 15.76 21.35 -31.97
N ASP A 314 16.29 20.17 -32.35
CA ASP A 314 16.91 19.95 -33.67
C ASP A 314 15.84 19.77 -34.74
N LYS A 315 15.20 20.90 -35.10
CA LYS A 315 14.14 20.95 -36.12
C LYS A 315 14.61 20.42 -37.48
N LYS A 316 15.89 20.59 -37.81
CA LYS A 316 16.44 20.17 -39.10
C LYS A 316 16.52 18.64 -39.17
N ALA A 317 17.07 18.00 -38.14
CA ALA A 317 17.14 16.56 -38.08
C ALA A 317 15.73 15.94 -37.96
N ALA A 318 14.89 16.51 -37.10
CA ALA A 318 13.50 16.07 -36.91
C ALA A 318 12.72 16.06 -38.24
N LYS A 319 12.82 17.14 -39.01
CA LYS A 319 12.20 17.24 -40.34
C LYS A 319 12.67 16.13 -41.27
N ALA A 320 13.98 15.88 -41.34
CA ALA A 320 14.52 14.82 -42.20
C ALA A 320 14.00 13.42 -41.80
N SER A 321 13.93 13.14 -40.50
CA SER A 321 13.42 11.87 -39.97
C SER A 321 11.92 11.69 -40.27
N TYR A 322 11.10 12.73 -40.06
CA TYR A 322 9.68 12.68 -40.38
C TYR A 322 9.40 12.59 -41.89
N GLU A 323 10.17 13.27 -42.74
CA GLU A 323 10.07 13.12 -44.20
C GLU A 323 10.39 11.69 -44.63
N LYS A 324 11.40 11.07 -44.00
CA LYS A 324 11.74 9.66 -44.22
C LYS A 324 10.60 8.73 -43.80
N ALA A 325 10.05 8.90 -42.60
CA ALA A 325 8.88 8.15 -42.13
C ALA A 325 7.67 8.30 -43.06
N LEU A 326 7.37 9.54 -43.49
CA LEU A 326 6.26 9.85 -44.39
C LEU A 326 6.38 9.16 -45.76
N SER A 327 7.61 8.95 -46.25
CA SER A 327 7.86 8.25 -47.52
C SER A 327 7.54 6.75 -47.49
N MET A 328 7.46 6.15 -46.29
CA MET A 328 7.32 4.70 -46.07
C MET A 328 5.96 4.30 -45.51
N VAL A 329 5.34 5.17 -44.71
CA VAL A 329 4.07 4.88 -44.05
C VAL A 329 2.93 4.67 -45.07
N GLN A 330 2.17 3.59 -44.90
CA GLN A 330 1.05 3.28 -45.78
C GLN A 330 -0.29 3.76 -45.22
N ASP A 331 -0.44 3.74 -43.90
CA ASP A 331 -1.66 4.16 -43.20
C ASP A 331 -1.92 5.67 -43.32
N ASP A 332 -3.14 6.04 -43.73
CA ASP A 332 -3.49 7.43 -44.01
C ASP A 332 -3.66 8.29 -42.75
N ALA A 333 -4.07 7.69 -41.62
CA ALA A 333 -4.15 8.40 -40.35
C ALA A 333 -2.76 8.78 -39.85
N GLN A 334 -1.79 7.86 -39.94
CA GLN A 334 -0.39 8.13 -39.62
C GLN A 334 0.25 9.13 -40.58
N LYS A 335 0.00 9.07 -41.89
CA LYS A 335 0.44 10.11 -42.84
C LYS A 335 -0.05 11.50 -42.42
N LYS A 336 -1.33 11.61 -42.04
CA LYS A 336 -1.93 12.88 -41.60
C LYS A 336 -1.26 13.38 -40.31
N ARG A 337 -1.01 12.50 -39.34
CA ARG A 337 -0.32 12.84 -38.09
C ARG A 337 1.11 13.34 -38.36
N ILE A 338 1.91 12.61 -39.14
CA ILE A 338 3.30 12.97 -39.45
C ILE A 338 3.37 14.32 -40.18
N ARG A 339 2.46 14.58 -41.13
CA ARG A 339 2.37 15.91 -41.79
C ARG A 339 2.10 17.04 -40.80
N ALA A 340 1.22 16.81 -39.83
CA ALA A 340 0.96 17.81 -38.80
C ALA A 340 2.18 18.09 -37.92
N GLU A 341 2.98 17.07 -37.57
CA GLU A 341 4.25 17.28 -36.86
C GLU A 341 5.27 18.05 -37.71
N LEU A 342 5.40 17.72 -39.00
CA LEU A 342 6.24 18.47 -39.94
C LEU A 342 5.85 19.96 -40.05
N ASP A 343 4.56 20.26 -40.03
CA ASP A 343 4.05 21.63 -40.10
C ASP A 343 4.43 22.47 -38.87
N LYS A 344 4.54 21.84 -37.68
CA LYS A 344 5.00 22.52 -36.45
C LYS A 344 6.49 22.86 -36.47
N LEU A 345 7.27 22.22 -37.34
CA LEU A 345 8.72 22.43 -37.45
C LEU A 345 9.10 23.56 -38.43
N LYS A 346 8.13 24.13 -39.16
CA LYS A 346 8.30 25.34 -39.98
C LYS A 346 8.48 26.56 -39.08
#